data_AF-D4K3C5-F1
#
_entry.id   AF-D4K3C5-F1
#
_cell.length_a   1.000
_cell.length_b   1.000
_cell.length_c   1.000
_cell.angle_alpha   90.00
_cell.angle_beta   90.00
_cell.angle_gamma   90.00
#
_symmetry.space_group_name_H-M   'P 1'
#
loop_
_entity.id
_entity.type
_entity.pdbx_description
1 polymer ?
#
loop_
_entity_poly.entity_id
_entity_poly.type
_entity_poly.pdbx_seq_one_letter_code
_entity_poly.pdbx_strand_id
1 'polypeptide(L)'
;MTIDECKKYLPNRWAEIIQQDPLLMEIFEEHDYDLEEEAVPPFLFQELRGGNIEHLRPIFALYGQTGLSMLQELLEIDEISKDTAKVELPDEQTSYAGYFFTRFSEDNRQNAENAVQAYIRNINRIFVEEFKEAAPLDENAKIEILFGQAAQTFREEAYQQQINGESTEIETDLIDWCSDMLYKEGYEDIELMTEALYHINCDYLLSDYLQWPMYDTKRENPFRPYFELWKMGLNIYFPERGRVVLIG
;
A
#
# COMPACT_ATOMS: atom_id res chain seq x y z
N MET A 1 -19.68 -12.28 -8.22
CA MET A 1 -20.56 -11.29 -8.92
C MET A 1 -20.98 -11.71 -10.32
N THR A 2 -22.26 -11.57 -10.67
CA THR A 2 -22.77 -11.68 -12.04
C THR A 2 -22.51 -10.42 -12.87
N ILE A 3 -22.62 -10.50 -14.20
CA ILE A 3 -22.53 -9.33 -15.11
C ILE A 3 -23.50 -8.20 -14.71
N ASP A 4 -24.71 -8.57 -14.27
CA ASP A 4 -25.72 -7.60 -13.86
C ASP A 4 -25.34 -6.92 -12.54
N GLU A 5 -24.67 -7.63 -11.63
CA GLU A 5 -24.11 -7.07 -10.40
C GLU A 5 -22.92 -6.15 -10.70
N CYS A 6 -22.01 -6.53 -11.60
CA CYS A 6 -20.93 -5.64 -12.04
C CYS A 6 -21.49 -4.32 -12.61
N LYS A 7 -22.55 -4.38 -13.43
CA LYS A 7 -23.21 -3.16 -13.95
C LYS A 7 -23.95 -2.34 -12.90
N LYS A 8 -24.33 -2.97 -11.78
CA LYS A 8 -25.04 -2.30 -10.68
C LYS A 8 -24.07 -1.58 -9.74
N TYR A 9 -22.94 -2.21 -9.43
CA TYR A 9 -22.04 -1.78 -8.35
C TYR A 9 -20.73 -1.16 -8.85
N LEU A 10 -20.32 -1.41 -10.10
CA LEU A 10 -19.11 -0.83 -10.69
C LEU A 10 -19.47 0.26 -11.71
N PRO A 11 -18.53 1.16 -12.02
CA PRO A 11 -18.67 2.09 -13.12
C PRO A 11 -18.96 1.33 -14.43
N ASN A 12 -19.92 1.80 -15.23
CA ASN A 12 -20.33 1.11 -16.46
C ASN A 12 -19.14 0.77 -17.39
N ARG A 13 -18.15 1.67 -17.49
CA ARG A 13 -16.97 1.47 -18.31
C ARG A 13 -16.06 0.37 -17.76
N TRP A 14 -16.00 0.18 -16.44
CA TRP A 14 -15.25 -0.93 -15.82
C TRP A 14 -15.97 -2.24 -16.07
N ALA A 15 -17.29 -2.29 -15.84
CA ALA A 15 -18.10 -3.50 -16.05
C ALA A 15 -17.99 -4.02 -17.50
N GLU A 16 -17.99 -3.12 -18.49
CA GLU A 16 -17.79 -3.49 -19.90
C GLU A 16 -16.40 -4.09 -20.18
N ILE A 17 -15.36 -3.60 -19.51
CA ILE A 17 -13.98 -4.09 -19.64
C ILE A 17 -13.85 -5.46 -18.96
N ILE A 18 -14.31 -5.58 -17.72
CA ILE A 18 -14.27 -6.82 -16.94
C ILE A 18 -15.00 -7.93 -17.70
N GLN A 19 -16.17 -7.64 -18.28
CA GLN A 19 -16.92 -8.62 -19.07
C GLN A 19 -16.16 -9.13 -20.31
N GLN A 20 -15.24 -8.34 -20.86
CA GLN A 20 -14.47 -8.71 -22.06
C GLN A 20 -13.19 -9.47 -21.75
N ASP A 21 -12.76 -9.48 -20.49
CA ASP A 21 -11.56 -10.15 -20.03
C ASP A 21 -11.93 -11.41 -19.21
N PRO A 22 -11.72 -12.63 -19.74
CA PRO A 22 -12.15 -13.85 -19.06
C PRO A 22 -11.54 -14.03 -17.66
N LEU A 23 -10.31 -13.58 -17.44
CA LEU A 23 -9.64 -13.71 -16.15
C LEU A 23 -10.24 -12.74 -15.13
N LEU A 24 -10.44 -11.48 -15.52
CA LEU A 24 -11.12 -10.52 -14.63
C LEU A 24 -12.56 -10.96 -14.35
N MET A 25 -13.26 -11.50 -15.35
CA MET A 25 -14.62 -12.00 -15.14
C MET A 25 -14.64 -13.16 -14.13
N GLU A 26 -13.72 -14.11 -14.23
CA GLU A 26 -13.61 -15.24 -13.27
C GLU A 26 -13.39 -14.72 -11.84
N ILE A 27 -12.41 -13.83 -11.65
CA ILE A 27 -12.10 -13.19 -10.36
C ILE A 27 -13.33 -12.48 -9.77
N PHE A 28 -13.99 -11.64 -10.58
CA PHE A 28 -15.18 -10.92 -10.12
C PHE A 28 -16.38 -11.86 -9.92
N GLU A 29 -16.48 -12.99 -10.63
CA GLU A 29 -17.53 -14.00 -10.44
C GLU A 29 -17.40 -14.72 -9.11
N GLU A 30 -16.18 -15.09 -8.71
CA GLU A 30 -15.88 -15.76 -7.43
C GLU A 30 -15.96 -14.80 -6.22
N HIS A 31 -16.08 -13.49 -6.46
CA HIS A 31 -16.24 -12.49 -5.42
C HIS A 31 -17.61 -12.57 -4.74
N ASP A 32 -17.60 -12.98 -3.47
CA ASP A 32 -18.76 -13.29 -2.62
C ASP A 32 -18.97 -12.29 -1.45
N TYR A 33 -18.27 -11.15 -1.45
CA TYR A 33 -18.39 -10.15 -0.37
C TYR A 33 -19.61 -9.24 -0.54
N ASP A 34 -19.88 -8.41 0.48
CA ASP A 34 -20.98 -7.43 0.43
C ASP A 34 -20.68 -6.36 -0.62
N LEU A 35 -21.33 -6.45 -1.78
CA LEU A 35 -21.08 -5.58 -2.92
C LEU A 35 -21.48 -4.11 -2.70
N GLU A 36 -22.26 -3.81 -1.66
CA GLU A 36 -22.54 -2.43 -1.26
C GLU A 36 -21.34 -1.77 -0.56
N GLU A 37 -20.48 -2.57 0.08
CA GLU A 37 -19.29 -2.10 0.80
C GLU A 37 -17.99 -2.39 -0.01
N GLU A 38 -17.93 -3.52 -0.70
CA GLU A 38 -16.75 -4.06 -1.35
C GLU A 38 -17.07 -4.49 -2.79
N ALA A 39 -17.36 -3.54 -3.68
CA ALA A 39 -17.69 -3.82 -5.08
C ALA A 39 -16.50 -4.38 -5.89
N VAL A 40 -15.27 -4.03 -5.49
CA VAL A 40 -14.02 -4.57 -6.07
C VAL A 40 -13.51 -5.69 -5.15
N PRO A 41 -13.09 -6.85 -5.69
CA PRO A 41 -12.54 -7.92 -4.87
C PRO A 41 -11.34 -7.48 -4.02
N PRO A 42 -11.37 -7.65 -2.68
CA PRO A 42 -10.26 -7.27 -1.81
C PRO A 42 -8.93 -7.92 -2.19
N PHE A 43 -8.97 -9.15 -2.70
CA PHE A 43 -7.77 -9.89 -3.10
C PHE A 43 -7.45 -9.81 -4.60
N LEU A 44 -8.04 -8.85 -5.33
CA LEU A 44 -7.85 -8.69 -6.78
C LEU A 44 -6.38 -8.72 -7.20
N PHE A 45 -5.50 -7.99 -6.51
CA PHE A 45 -4.08 -7.93 -6.89
C PHE A 45 -3.33 -9.23 -6.57
N GLN A 46 -3.72 -9.95 -5.52
CA GLN A 46 -3.17 -11.27 -5.18
C GLN A 46 -3.48 -12.28 -6.28
N GLU A 47 -4.72 -12.31 -6.76
CA GLU A 47 -5.17 -13.21 -7.82
C GLU A 47 -4.53 -12.87 -9.17
N LEU A 48 -4.17 -11.60 -9.38
CA LEU A 48 -3.50 -11.11 -10.58
C LEU A 48 -1.95 -11.14 -10.51
N ARG A 49 -1.36 -11.75 -9.49
CA ARG A 49 0.11 -11.90 -9.40
C ARG A 49 0.73 -12.62 -10.58
N GLY A 50 2.02 -12.36 -10.79
CA GLY A 50 2.83 -13.09 -11.77
C GLY A 50 2.60 -12.63 -13.20
N GLY A 51 2.38 -11.33 -13.39
CA GLY A 51 2.20 -10.69 -14.69
C GLY A 51 0.75 -10.51 -15.12
N ASN A 52 -0.23 -10.98 -14.34
CA ASN A 52 -1.65 -10.82 -14.70
C ASN A 52 -2.22 -9.44 -14.33
N ILE A 53 -1.52 -8.64 -13.50
CA ILE A 53 -1.92 -7.25 -13.20
C ILE A 53 -2.12 -6.42 -14.48
N GLU A 54 -1.40 -6.75 -15.54
CA GLU A 54 -1.52 -6.12 -16.86
C GLU A 54 -2.95 -6.18 -17.45
N HIS A 55 -3.77 -7.16 -17.06
CA HIS A 55 -5.17 -7.26 -17.45
C HIS A 55 -5.99 -6.04 -17.00
N LEU A 56 -5.57 -5.34 -15.94
CA LEU A 56 -6.21 -4.10 -15.47
C LEU A 56 -5.86 -2.88 -16.33
N ARG A 57 -4.94 -2.98 -17.30
CA ARG A 57 -4.53 -1.84 -18.13
C ARG A 57 -5.69 -1.08 -18.78
N PRO A 58 -6.71 -1.74 -19.37
CA PRO A 58 -7.81 -1.01 -19.98
C PRO A 58 -8.62 -0.20 -18.96
N ILE A 59 -8.74 -0.67 -17.71
CA ILE A 59 -9.38 0.05 -16.61
C ILE A 59 -8.56 1.30 -16.25
N PHE A 60 -7.26 1.13 -15.99
CA PHE A 60 -6.38 2.25 -15.64
C PHE A 60 -6.23 3.26 -16.79
N ALA A 61 -6.31 2.82 -18.05
CA ALA A 61 -6.27 3.70 -19.22
C ALA A 61 -7.46 4.67 -19.30
N LEU A 62 -8.58 4.39 -18.62
CA LEU A 62 -9.72 5.31 -18.53
C LEU A 62 -9.33 6.65 -17.88
N TYR A 63 -8.31 6.62 -17.02
CA TYR A 63 -7.77 7.78 -16.28
C TYR A 63 -6.51 8.37 -16.93
N GLY A 64 -6.27 8.04 -18.21
CA GLY A 64 -5.14 8.55 -18.99
C GLY A 64 -3.78 8.20 -18.40
N GLN A 65 -2.81 9.10 -18.55
CA GLN A 65 -1.43 8.85 -18.09
C GLN A 65 -1.34 8.67 -16.58
N THR A 66 -2.21 9.32 -15.80
CA THR A 66 -2.24 9.21 -14.34
C THR A 66 -2.55 7.78 -13.91
N GLY A 67 -3.61 7.17 -14.48
CA GLY A 67 -3.93 5.76 -14.22
C GLY A 67 -2.86 4.80 -14.71
N LEU A 68 -2.29 5.05 -15.88
CA LEU A 68 -1.19 4.21 -16.38
C LEU A 68 0.08 4.29 -15.52
N SER A 69 0.33 5.43 -14.85
CA SER A 69 1.42 5.53 -13.88
C SER A 69 1.14 4.71 -12.63
N MET A 70 -0.10 4.70 -12.11
CA MET A 70 -0.49 3.84 -10.99
C MET A 70 -0.34 2.35 -11.33
N LEU A 71 -0.77 1.95 -12.53
CA LEU A 71 -0.53 0.60 -13.04
C LEU A 71 0.96 0.26 -13.08
N GLN A 72 1.81 1.20 -13.50
CA GLN A 72 3.25 0.95 -13.57
C GLN A 72 3.87 0.68 -12.18
N GLU A 73 3.40 1.37 -11.14
CA GLU A 73 3.83 1.15 -9.76
C GLU A 73 3.31 -0.20 -9.23
N LEU A 74 2.09 -0.61 -9.60
CA LEU A 74 1.55 -1.95 -9.30
C LEU A 74 2.35 -3.07 -9.98
N LEU A 75 2.76 -2.87 -11.24
CA LEU A 75 3.63 -3.80 -11.97
C LEU A 75 5.03 -3.86 -11.34
N GLU A 76 5.55 -2.75 -10.82
CA GLU A 76 6.81 -2.73 -10.06
C GLU A 76 6.66 -3.58 -8.78
N ILE A 77 5.56 -3.41 -8.03
CA ILE A 77 5.23 -4.22 -6.84
C ILE A 77 5.25 -5.73 -7.15
N ASP A 78 4.58 -6.17 -8.23
CA ASP A 78 4.54 -7.58 -8.64
C ASP A 78 5.94 -8.10 -9.02
N GLU A 79 6.71 -7.32 -9.78
CA GLU A 79 8.04 -7.73 -10.24
C GLU A 79 9.05 -7.82 -9.09
N ILE A 80 9.09 -6.85 -8.17
CA ILE A 80 10.10 -6.85 -7.10
C ILE A 80 9.78 -7.87 -5.99
N SER A 81 8.53 -8.28 -5.86
CA SER A 81 8.08 -9.27 -4.86
C SER A 81 7.96 -10.69 -5.42
N LYS A 82 8.26 -10.90 -6.71
CA LYS A 82 8.15 -12.23 -7.36
C LYS A 82 8.89 -13.35 -6.62
N ASP A 83 10.04 -13.04 -6.02
CA ASP A 83 10.92 -14.00 -5.32
C ASP A 83 10.44 -14.34 -3.89
N THR A 84 9.39 -13.67 -3.41
CA THR A 84 8.74 -13.93 -2.12
C THR A 84 7.32 -14.47 -2.29
N ALA A 85 6.75 -14.39 -3.49
CA ALA A 85 5.37 -14.79 -3.79
C ALA A 85 5.06 -16.26 -3.45
N LYS A 86 6.05 -17.15 -3.58
CA LYS A 86 5.93 -18.55 -3.18
C LYS A 86 7.24 -19.16 -2.70
N VAL A 87 7.14 -20.18 -1.87
CA VAL A 87 8.28 -20.99 -1.40
C VAL A 87 7.93 -22.47 -1.50
N GLU A 88 8.87 -23.27 -1.99
CA GLU A 88 8.78 -24.73 -1.94
C GLU A 88 9.18 -25.23 -0.55
N LEU A 89 8.30 -26.03 0.06
CA LEU A 89 8.48 -26.63 1.36
C LEU A 89 9.25 -27.97 1.24
N PRO A 90 9.90 -28.45 2.32
CA PRO A 90 10.69 -29.69 2.30
C PRO A 90 9.91 -30.96 1.92
N ASP A 91 8.58 -30.91 1.94
CA ASP A 91 7.67 -31.99 1.60
C ASP A 91 7.04 -31.84 0.20
N GLU A 92 7.67 -31.05 -0.68
CA GLU A 92 7.23 -30.76 -2.06
C GLU A 92 5.91 -29.96 -2.13
N GLN A 93 5.39 -29.46 -1.01
CA GLN A 93 4.26 -28.52 -1.01
C GLN A 93 4.73 -27.11 -1.39
N THR A 94 3.85 -26.34 -2.04
CA THR A 94 4.10 -24.92 -2.33
C THR A 94 3.30 -24.07 -1.35
N SER A 95 3.99 -23.18 -0.62
CA SER A 95 3.36 -22.14 0.18
C SER A 95 3.35 -20.82 -0.60
N TYR A 96 2.23 -20.11 -0.57
CA TYR A 96 2.06 -18.81 -1.22
C TYR A 96 2.02 -17.71 -0.17
N ALA A 97 2.66 -16.57 -0.47
CA ALA A 97 2.61 -15.41 0.39
C ALA A 97 1.21 -14.77 0.36
N GLY A 98 0.61 -14.56 1.53
CA GLY A 98 -0.68 -13.85 1.64
C GLY A 98 -0.62 -12.38 1.19
N TYR A 99 0.55 -11.75 1.34
CA TYR A 99 0.78 -10.33 1.03
C TYR A 99 2.03 -10.14 0.20
N PHE A 100 2.13 -9.00 -0.49
CA PHE A 100 3.29 -8.62 -1.27
C PHE A 100 4.34 -8.08 -0.32
N PHE A 101 5.53 -8.67 -0.34
CA PHE A 101 6.65 -8.20 0.48
C PHE A 101 7.97 -8.45 -0.22
N THR A 102 9.01 -7.75 0.18
CA THR A 102 10.37 -7.93 -0.34
C THR A 102 11.30 -8.32 0.81
N ARG A 103 12.52 -8.77 0.49
CA ARG A 103 13.53 -9.12 1.50
C ARG A 103 14.58 -8.02 1.57
N PHE A 104 14.92 -7.61 2.78
CA PHE A 104 15.99 -6.66 2.98
C PHE A 104 17.36 -7.25 2.63
N SER A 105 18.22 -6.39 2.07
CA SER A 105 19.63 -6.64 1.81
C SER A 105 20.46 -5.57 2.51
N GLU A 106 21.53 -5.95 3.22
CA GLU A 106 22.42 -4.98 3.87
C GLU A 106 23.06 -3.98 2.90
N ASP A 107 23.15 -4.31 1.60
CA ASP A 107 23.60 -3.38 0.56
C ASP A 107 22.68 -2.14 0.45
N ASN A 108 21.41 -2.26 0.89
CA ASN A 108 20.45 -1.18 0.91
C ASN A 108 20.47 -0.34 2.19
N ARG A 109 21.35 -0.63 3.16
CA ARG A 109 21.38 0.10 4.45
C ARG A 109 21.43 1.62 4.28
N GLN A 110 22.32 2.14 3.44
CA GLN A 110 22.43 3.59 3.23
C GLN A 110 21.19 4.17 2.54
N ASN A 111 20.58 3.42 1.61
CA ASN A 111 19.36 3.83 0.93
C ASN A 111 18.19 3.88 1.91
N ALA A 112 18.08 2.90 2.82
CA ALA A 112 17.09 2.88 3.88
C ALA A 112 17.24 4.08 4.82
N GLU A 113 18.46 4.41 5.26
CA GLU A 113 18.72 5.59 6.10
C GLU A 113 18.32 6.90 5.38
N ASN A 114 18.64 7.02 4.10
CA ASN A 114 18.26 8.18 3.29
C ASN A 114 16.73 8.29 3.15
N ALA A 115 16.05 7.17 2.92
CA ALA A 115 14.60 7.10 2.80
C ALA A 115 13.91 7.47 4.12
N VAL A 116 14.41 6.98 5.27
CA VAL A 116 13.92 7.39 6.60
C VAL A 116 14.05 8.89 6.80
N GLN A 117 15.22 9.47 6.53
CA GLN A 117 15.43 10.90 6.71
C GLN A 117 14.51 11.74 5.81
N ALA A 118 14.29 11.30 4.57
CA ALA A 118 13.33 11.94 3.68
C ALA A 118 11.89 11.79 4.19
N TYR A 119 11.53 10.62 4.71
CA TYR A 119 10.20 10.39 5.24
C TYR A 119 9.91 11.22 6.49
N ILE A 120 10.86 11.29 7.43
CA ILE A 120 10.77 12.17 8.62
C ILE A 120 10.50 13.62 8.20
N ARG A 121 11.23 14.14 7.20
CA ARG A 121 11.01 15.50 6.70
C ARG A 121 9.62 15.68 6.10
N ASN A 122 9.11 14.68 5.38
CA ASN A 122 7.78 14.72 4.79
C ASN A 122 6.69 14.71 5.89
N ILE A 123 6.79 13.81 6.87
CA ILE A 123 5.87 13.74 8.01
C ILE A 123 5.88 15.06 8.79
N ASN A 124 7.07 15.54 9.18
CA ASN A 124 7.21 16.79 9.92
C ASN A 124 6.58 17.97 9.17
N ARG A 125 6.74 18.01 7.85
CA ARG A 125 6.13 19.04 7.01
C ARG A 125 4.60 18.93 6.99
N ILE A 126 4.03 17.73 6.90
CA ILE A 126 2.58 17.52 6.96
C ILE A 126 2.03 18.02 8.29
N PHE A 127 2.61 17.59 9.42
CA PHE A 127 2.15 18.02 10.74
C PHE A 127 2.16 19.54 10.92
N VAL A 128 3.25 20.20 10.48
CA VAL A 128 3.37 21.65 10.59
C VAL A 128 2.44 22.39 9.62
N GLU A 129 2.38 21.96 8.37
CA GLU A 129 1.68 22.69 7.31
C GLU A 129 0.19 22.37 7.23
N GLU A 130 -0.21 21.12 7.42
CA GLU A 130 -1.61 20.67 7.31
C GLU A 130 -2.27 20.63 8.68
N PHE A 131 -1.68 19.90 9.63
CA PHE A 131 -2.31 19.71 10.95
C PHE A 131 -2.16 20.94 11.86
N LYS A 132 -1.26 21.86 11.50
CA LYS A 132 -0.91 23.06 12.29
C LYS A 132 -0.35 22.70 13.67
N GLU A 133 0.36 21.59 13.74
CA GLU A 133 0.97 21.03 14.94
C GLU A 133 2.49 21.15 14.94
N ALA A 134 3.11 20.84 16.07
CA ALA A 134 4.55 20.72 16.11
C ALA A 134 5.00 19.48 15.33
N ALA A 135 6.09 19.58 14.58
CA ALA A 135 6.74 18.43 13.94
C ALA A 135 6.91 17.29 14.96
N PRO A 136 6.41 16.07 14.71
CA PRO A 136 6.37 15.01 15.73
C PRO A 136 7.72 14.30 15.91
N LEU A 137 8.64 14.41 14.95
CA LEU A 137 9.90 13.66 14.89
C LEU A 137 11.12 14.58 14.87
N ASP A 138 12.24 14.12 15.42
CA ASP A 138 13.54 14.78 15.28
C ASP A 138 14.20 14.40 13.96
N GLU A 139 14.68 15.38 13.18
CA GLU A 139 15.32 15.12 11.88
C GLU A 139 16.63 14.32 12.00
N ASN A 140 17.25 14.33 13.17
CA ASN A 140 18.44 13.56 13.52
C ASN A 140 18.11 12.32 14.37
N ALA A 141 16.88 11.81 14.29
CA ALA A 141 16.46 10.60 14.99
C ALA A 141 17.43 9.44 14.73
N LYS A 142 17.71 8.67 15.78
CA LYS A 142 18.56 7.48 15.70
C LYS A 142 17.80 6.39 14.93
N ILE A 143 18.41 5.87 13.89
CA ILE A 143 17.84 4.79 13.06
C ILE A 143 18.41 3.44 13.54
N GLU A 144 17.52 2.51 13.86
CA GLU A 144 17.84 1.13 14.20
C GLU A 144 17.19 0.20 13.17
N ILE A 145 17.90 -0.84 12.73
CA ILE A 145 17.34 -1.87 11.84
C ILE A 145 17.39 -3.20 12.58
N LEU A 146 16.24 -3.83 12.76
CA LEU A 146 16.07 -5.06 13.53
C LEU A 146 15.65 -6.22 12.62
N PHE A 147 16.14 -7.42 12.97
CA PHE A 147 15.82 -8.67 12.27
C PHE A 147 15.55 -9.80 13.25
N GLY A 148 14.90 -10.86 12.75
CA GLY A 148 14.70 -12.11 13.49
C GLY A 148 14.01 -11.92 14.83
N GLN A 149 14.56 -12.50 15.89
CA GLN A 149 13.95 -12.45 17.22
C GLN A 149 13.84 -11.02 17.78
N ALA A 150 14.83 -10.15 17.50
CA ALA A 150 14.79 -8.76 17.97
C ALA A 150 13.65 -7.97 17.30
N ALA A 151 13.46 -8.18 16.00
CA ALA A 151 12.33 -7.63 15.26
C ALA A 151 10.98 -8.14 15.79
N GLN A 152 10.87 -9.43 16.04
CA GLN A 152 9.63 -10.02 16.57
C GLN A 152 9.28 -9.46 17.95
N THR A 153 10.25 -9.43 18.86
CA THR A 153 10.04 -8.88 20.20
C THR A 153 9.63 -7.40 20.15
N PHE A 154 10.28 -6.60 19.30
CA PHE A 154 9.87 -5.20 19.14
C PHE A 154 8.44 -5.06 18.59
N ARG A 155 8.04 -5.87 17.58
CA ARG A 155 6.66 -5.82 17.05
C ARG A 155 5.62 -6.14 18.12
N GLU A 156 5.89 -7.15 18.94
CA GLU A 156 5.01 -7.52 20.06
C GLU A 156 4.89 -6.35 21.06
N GLU A 157 6.01 -5.72 21.42
CA GLU A 157 6.02 -4.55 22.31
C GLU A 157 5.27 -3.35 21.71
N ALA A 158 5.53 -3.02 20.44
CA ALA A 158 4.87 -1.92 19.75
C ALA A 158 3.35 -2.13 19.66
N TYR A 159 2.92 -3.36 19.36
CA TYR A 159 1.50 -3.72 19.32
C TYR A 159 0.84 -3.58 20.70
N GLN A 160 1.52 -3.99 21.77
CA GLN A 160 1.01 -3.78 23.14
C GLN A 160 0.92 -2.29 23.50
N GLN A 161 1.90 -1.47 23.11
CA GLN A 161 1.84 -0.02 23.31
C GLN A 161 0.65 0.61 22.58
N GLN A 162 0.37 0.17 21.35
CA GLN A 162 -0.78 0.64 20.58
C GLN A 162 -2.10 0.28 21.27
N ILE A 163 -2.26 -0.96 21.74
CA ILE A 163 -3.45 -1.38 22.50
C ILE A 163 -3.65 -0.52 23.75
N ASN A 164 -2.55 -0.14 24.41
CA ASN A 164 -2.59 0.64 25.64
C ASN A 164 -2.73 2.16 25.41
N GLY A 165 -2.72 2.61 24.14
CA GLY A 165 -2.76 4.04 23.79
C GLY A 165 -1.46 4.78 24.12
N GLU A 166 -0.33 4.08 24.13
CA GLU A 166 1.00 4.60 24.47
C GLU A 166 1.90 4.84 23.23
N SER A 167 1.46 4.41 22.05
CA SER A 167 2.16 4.63 20.78
C SER A 167 1.95 6.05 20.24
N THR A 168 2.90 6.58 19.49
CA THR A 168 2.68 7.81 18.71
C THR A 168 1.61 7.57 17.65
N GLU A 169 0.66 8.49 17.51
CA GLU A 169 -0.47 8.39 16.58
C GLU A 169 -0.13 8.80 15.14
N ILE A 170 1.16 8.91 14.79
CA ILE A 170 1.63 9.44 13.48
C ILE A 170 0.98 8.72 12.30
N GLU A 171 0.95 7.39 12.31
CA GLU A 171 0.36 6.61 11.22
C GLU A 171 -1.16 6.84 11.12
N THR A 172 -1.86 6.80 12.26
CA THR A 172 -3.30 7.09 12.34
C THR A 172 -3.61 8.49 11.81
N ASP A 173 -2.87 9.52 12.26
CA ASP A 173 -3.07 10.91 11.82
C ASP A 173 -2.88 11.06 10.30
N LEU A 174 -1.92 10.32 9.72
CA LEU A 174 -1.67 10.33 8.28
C LEU A 174 -2.79 9.62 7.50
N ILE A 175 -3.28 8.49 8.01
CA ILE A 175 -4.40 7.74 7.42
C ILE A 175 -5.68 8.57 7.48
N ASP A 176 -6.00 9.14 8.64
CA ASP A 176 -7.16 10.01 8.84
C ASP A 176 -7.09 11.20 7.86
N TRP A 177 -5.92 11.81 7.73
CA TRP A 177 -5.73 12.88 6.74
C TRP A 177 -5.94 12.44 5.30
N CYS A 178 -5.45 11.26 4.91
CA CYS A 178 -5.64 10.74 3.56
C CYS A 178 -7.11 10.39 3.29
N SER A 179 -7.84 9.92 4.30
CA SER A 179 -9.27 9.61 4.20
C SER A 179 -10.13 10.83 3.86
N ASP A 180 -9.68 12.04 4.22
CA ASP A 180 -10.33 13.31 3.88
C ASP A 180 -9.94 13.86 2.50
N MET A 181 -9.01 13.20 1.77
CA MET A 181 -8.53 13.67 0.48
C MET A 181 -9.59 13.50 -0.61
N LEU A 182 -9.81 14.57 -1.38
CA LEU A 182 -10.72 14.53 -2.53
C LEU A 182 -10.00 13.99 -3.76
N TYR A 183 -10.69 13.18 -4.56
CA TYR A 183 -10.23 12.81 -5.90
C TYR A 183 -10.41 13.96 -6.89
N LYS A 184 -9.57 13.97 -7.94
CA LYS A 184 -9.77 14.84 -9.10
C LYS A 184 -11.10 14.53 -9.77
N GLU A 185 -11.72 15.56 -10.35
CA GLU A 185 -12.96 15.39 -11.14
C GLU A 185 -12.77 14.30 -12.22
N GLY A 186 -13.61 13.26 -12.17
CA GLY A 186 -13.60 12.11 -13.08
C GLY A 186 -12.68 10.95 -12.64
N TYR A 187 -12.16 10.97 -11.42
CA TYR A 187 -11.29 9.94 -10.84
C TYR A 187 -11.91 9.28 -9.60
N GLU A 188 -13.11 9.69 -9.19
CA GLU A 188 -13.77 9.29 -7.95
C GLU A 188 -13.98 7.78 -7.87
N ASP A 189 -14.25 7.13 -9.00
CA ASP A 189 -14.41 5.68 -9.11
C ASP A 189 -13.18 4.88 -8.61
N ILE A 190 -11.98 5.47 -8.58
CA ILE A 190 -10.77 4.82 -8.07
C ILE A 190 -10.90 4.49 -6.58
N GLU A 191 -11.69 5.24 -5.82
CA GLU A 191 -11.96 4.99 -4.41
C GLU A 191 -12.39 3.55 -4.14
N LEU A 192 -13.13 2.93 -5.08
CA LEU A 192 -13.57 1.54 -5.02
C LEU A 192 -12.42 0.54 -4.97
N MET A 193 -11.21 0.90 -5.41
CA MET A 193 -10.01 0.05 -5.33
C MET A 193 -9.30 0.14 -3.98
N THR A 194 -9.69 1.04 -3.06
CA THR A 194 -8.94 1.32 -1.83
C THR A 194 -8.70 0.05 -1.00
N GLU A 195 -9.73 -0.77 -0.81
CA GLU A 195 -9.59 -2.03 -0.06
C GLU A 195 -8.73 -3.05 -0.80
N ALA A 196 -8.87 -3.17 -2.12
CA ALA A 196 -8.00 -4.05 -2.91
C ALA A 196 -6.52 -3.64 -2.80
N LEU A 197 -6.25 -2.34 -2.84
CA LEU A 197 -4.90 -1.78 -2.71
C LEU A 197 -4.34 -1.94 -1.30
N TYR A 198 -5.18 -1.75 -0.26
CA TYR A 198 -4.82 -2.03 1.13
C TYR A 198 -4.33 -3.48 1.27
N HIS A 199 -5.05 -4.44 0.69
CA HIS A 199 -4.72 -5.85 0.77
C HIS A 199 -3.39 -6.22 0.10
N ILE A 200 -2.75 -5.35 -0.69
CA ILE A 200 -1.38 -5.62 -1.20
C ILE A 200 -0.43 -5.94 -0.05
N ASN A 201 -0.49 -5.18 1.06
CA ASN A 201 0.36 -5.40 2.23
C ASN A 201 -0.33 -5.12 3.59
N CYS A 202 -1.66 -5.07 3.63
CA CYS A 202 -2.44 -4.58 4.78
C CYS A 202 -1.98 -3.20 5.26
N ASP A 203 -1.81 -2.28 4.31
CA ASP A 203 -1.15 -1.00 4.52
C ASP A 203 -1.87 0.12 3.77
N TYR A 204 -2.58 0.98 4.52
CA TYR A 204 -3.29 2.11 3.92
C TYR A 204 -2.34 3.17 3.38
N LEU A 205 -1.17 3.39 3.99
CA LEU A 205 -0.20 4.36 3.47
C LEU A 205 0.39 3.92 2.12
N LEU A 206 0.53 2.60 1.90
CA LEU A 206 0.88 2.06 0.59
C LEU A 206 -0.27 2.24 -0.42
N SER A 207 -1.52 2.04 0.01
CA SER A 207 -2.70 2.34 -0.80
C SER A 207 -2.74 3.82 -1.21
N ASP A 208 -2.57 4.74 -0.26
CA ASP A 208 -2.53 6.19 -0.48
C ASP A 208 -1.34 6.61 -1.34
N TYR A 209 -0.19 5.93 -1.21
CA TYR A 209 0.94 6.15 -2.12
C TYR A 209 0.55 5.90 -3.57
N LEU A 210 -0.12 4.78 -3.85
CA LEU A 210 -0.54 4.39 -5.20
C LEU A 210 -1.63 5.31 -5.74
N GLN A 211 -2.56 5.72 -4.88
CA GLN A 211 -3.68 6.59 -5.23
C GLN A 211 -3.31 8.08 -5.28
N TRP A 212 -2.17 8.49 -4.72
CA TRP A 212 -1.77 9.90 -4.61
C TRP A 212 -1.91 10.72 -5.91
N PRO A 213 -1.52 10.21 -7.09
CA PRO A 213 -1.69 10.95 -8.34
C PRO A 213 -3.15 11.23 -8.71
N MET A 214 -4.11 10.53 -8.12
CA MET A 214 -5.56 10.66 -8.36
C MET A 214 -6.21 11.72 -7.47
N TYR A 215 -5.61 12.04 -6.31
CA TYR A 215 -6.13 13.09 -5.43
C TYR A 215 -5.99 14.48 -6.03
N ASP A 216 -6.94 15.37 -5.73
CA ASP A 216 -6.91 16.79 -6.07
C ASP A 216 -5.95 17.55 -5.14
N THR A 217 -4.67 17.29 -5.33
CA THR A 217 -3.59 17.93 -4.59
C THR A 217 -2.48 18.39 -5.51
N LYS A 218 -1.85 19.49 -5.13
CA LYS A 218 -0.63 20.02 -5.76
C LYS A 218 0.63 19.56 -5.04
N ARG A 219 0.49 18.83 -3.93
CA ARG A 219 1.61 18.31 -3.16
C ARG A 219 2.24 17.13 -3.90
N GLU A 220 3.57 17.11 -3.90
CA GLU A 220 4.30 15.89 -4.23
C GLU A 220 3.94 14.78 -3.24
N ASN A 221 3.97 13.53 -3.70
CA ASN A 221 3.60 12.37 -2.89
C ASN A 221 4.54 12.24 -1.68
N PRO A 222 4.05 12.47 -0.44
CA PRO A 222 4.89 12.45 0.75
C PRO A 222 5.30 11.02 1.13
N PHE A 223 4.60 10.01 0.63
CA PHE A 223 4.84 8.60 0.91
C PHE A 223 5.85 7.95 -0.05
N ARG A 224 6.40 8.70 -1.02
CA ARG A 224 7.45 8.15 -1.90
C ARG A 224 8.64 7.55 -1.13
N PRO A 225 9.20 8.20 -0.09
CA PRO A 225 10.25 7.57 0.73
C PRO A 225 9.76 6.35 1.53
N TYR A 226 8.49 6.32 1.92
CA TYR A 226 7.86 5.16 2.58
C TYR A 226 7.81 3.96 1.63
N PHE A 227 7.36 4.18 0.39
CA PHE A 227 7.38 3.15 -0.65
C PHE A 227 8.80 2.63 -0.94
N GLU A 228 9.81 3.50 -0.97
CA GLU A 228 11.21 3.06 -1.11
C GLU A 228 11.63 2.11 0.03
N LEU A 229 11.22 2.36 1.28
CA LEU A 229 11.47 1.45 2.40
C LEU A 229 10.76 0.10 2.21
N TRP A 230 9.50 0.12 1.77
CA TRP A 230 8.74 -1.10 1.46
C TRP A 230 9.43 -1.93 0.36
N LYS A 231 9.95 -1.29 -0.70
CA LYS A 231 10.73 -1.96 -1.75
C LYS A 231 12.02 -2.62 -1.24
N MET A 232 12.56 -2.10 -0.13
CA MET A 232 13.71 -2.67 0.56
C MET A 232 13.31 -3.73 1.60
N GLY A 233 12.03 -4.02 1.78
CA GLY A 233 11.53 -5.03 2.71
C GLY A 233 11.55 -4.55 4.15
N LEU A 234 11.40 -3.23 4.35
CA LEU A 234 11.47 -2.60 5.65
C LEU A 234 10.14 -1.93 6.02
N ASN A 235 9.62 -2.30 7.18
CA ASN A 235 8.53 -1.59 7.84
C ASN A 235 9.13 -0.58 8.83
N ILE A 236 8.54 0.61 8.93
CA ILE A 236 9.03 1.71 9.78
C ILE A 236 8.13 1.93 10.98
N TYR A 237 8.74 2.17 12.14
CA TYR A 237 8.08 2.44 13.40
C TYR A 237 8.71 3.66 14.08
N PHE A 238 7.87 4.44 14.77
CA PHE A 238 8.26 5.67 15.49
C PHE A 238 8.00 5.53 16.99
N PRO A 239 8.76 4.70 17.74
CA PRO A 239 8.49 4.47 19.16
C PRO A 239 8.62 5.74 20.02
N GLU A 240 9.44 6.70 19.60
CA GLU A 240 9.58 8.00 20.25
C GLU A 240 10.18 9.02 19.27
N ARG A 241 10.05 10.32 19.60
CA ARG A 241 10.46 11.44 18.75
C ARG A 241 11.88 11.33 18.15
N GLY A 242 12.85 10.87 18.95
CA GLY A 242 14.26 10.79 18.58
C GLY A 242 14.74 9.43 18.08
N ARG A 243 13.82 8.49 17.82
CA ARG A 243 14.16 7.10 17.47
C ARG A 243 13.24 6.55 16.38
N VAL A 244 13.85 5.98 15.35
CA VAL A 244 13.17 5.24 14.29
C VAL A 244 13.65 3.81 14.31
N VAL A 245 12.71 2.87 14.23
CA VAL A 245 13.00 1.44 14.13
C VAL A 245 12.50 0.94 12.79
N LEU A 246 13.41 0.37 11.99
CA LEU A 246 13.11 -0.37 10.78
C LEU A 246 13.13 -1.86 11.07
N ILE A 247 12.19 -2.59 10.49
CA ILE A 247 12.09 -4.04 10.65
C ILE A 247 12.05 -4.71 9.30
N GLY A 248 12.93 -5.69 9.08
CA GLY A 248 12.90 -6.60 7.94
C GLY A 248 12.91 -8.07 8.32
#